data_AF-A0A7X4F8M8-F1
#
_entry.id   AF-A0A7X4F8M8-F1
#
_cell.length_a   1.000
_cell.length_b   1.000
_cell.length_c   1.000
_cell.angle_alpha   90.00
_cell.angle_beta   90.00
_cell.angle_gamma   90.00
#
_symmetry.space_group_name_H-M   'P 1'
#
loop_
_entity.id
_entity.type
_entity.pdbx_description
1 polymer ?
#
loop_
_entity_poly.entity_id
_entity_poly.type
_entity_poly.pdbx_seq_one_letter_code
_entity_poly.pdbx_strand_id
1 'polypeptide(L)'
;MGVRYILALVLMIAVMIGWSLFFGNRFAPEPDESATTETAPSSDTRQVPPDDATQTAPDGTEASVDTDLWTPLQESPDDAKVSVHTDRYSVVFNEKLAIAKVWELNQFPDRTVDIDEPLNLIPENALSCLALRFANDQLQLDLLNASWRADKPEIDLTAGEGVETLTFRTIIAEKLQVAKQLTFIPGTYFVNLAITFQNVSDEPLLMGGN
;
A
#
# COMPACT_ATOMS: atom_id res chain seq x y z
N MET A 1 30.02 31.22 -45.93
CA MET A 1 29.46 30.62 -44.70
C MET A 1 29.58 31.65 -43.59
N GLY A 2 28.47 32.16 -43.08
CA GLY A 2 28.43 33.42 -42.32
C GLY A 2 29.01 33.31 -40.90
N VAL A 3 29.53 34.42 -40.39
CA VAL A 3 30.11 34.60 -39.03
C VAL A 3 29.23 34.00 -37.91
N ARG A 4 27.91 33.94 -38.12
CA ARG A 4 26.94 33.31 -37.21
C ARG A 4 27.15 31.80 -37.02
N TYR A 5 27.56 31.09 -38.07
CA TYR A 5 27.86 29.66 -37.99
C TYR A 5 29.18 29.38 -37.27
N ILE A 6 30.18 30.26 -37.46
CA ILE A 6 31.46 30.17 -36.75
C ILE A 6 31.24 30.45 -35.25
N LEU A 7 30.44 31.46 -34.92
CA LEU A 7 30.09 31.77 -33.53
C LEU A 7 29.36 30.60 -32.85
N ALA A 8 28.40 29.98 -33.54
CA ALA A 8 27.66 28.82 -33.02
C ALA A 8 28.57 27.61 -32.78
N LEU A 9 29.50 27.35 -33.70
CA LEU A 9 30.48 26.26 -33.56
C LEU A 9 31.37 26.45 -32.34
N VAL A 10 31.89 27.67 -32.14
CA VAL A 10 32.75 27.99 -30.98
C VAL A 10 31.98 27.87 -29.67
N LEU A 11 30.73 28.35 -29.63
CA LEU A 11 29.86 28.21 -28.45
C LEU A 11 29.57 26.75 -28.10
N MET A 12 29.30 25.90 -29.09
CA MET A 12 29.07 24.47 -28.87
C MET A 12 30.30 23.79 -28.25
N ILE A 13 31.50 24.09 -28.77
CA ILE A 13 32.76 23.55 -28.24
C ILE A 13 33.01 24.06 -26.82
N ALA A 14 32.77 25.35 -26.56
CA ALA A 14 32.94 25.93 -25.23
C ALA A 14 32.02 25.28 -24.18
N VAL A 15 30.77 24.99 -24.53
CA VAL A 15 29.82 24.28 -23.65
C VAL A 15 30.28 22.85 -23.38
N MET A 16 30.75 22.11 -24.40
CA MET A 16 31.31 20.76 -24.21
C MET A 16 32.52 20.74 -23.28
N ILE A 17 33.45 21.68 -23.43
CA ILE A 17 34.65 21.78 -22.60
C ILE A 17 34.28 22.20 -21.17
N GLY A 18 33.38 23.19 -21.02
CA GLY A 18 32.90 23.62 -19.70
C GLY A 18 32.20 22.49 -18.95
N TRP A 19 31.36 21.71 -19.65
CA TRP A 19 30.70 20.54 -19.07
C TRP A 19 31.70 19.43 -18.73
N SER A 20 32.65 19.13 -19.62
CA SER A 20 33.67 18.10 -19.39
C SER A 20 34.60 18.43 -18.22
N LEU A 21 35.03 19.69 -18.08
CA LEU A 21 35.88 20.10 -16.95
C LEU A 21 35.11 20.09 -15.63
N PHE A 22 33.81 20.40 -15.65
CA PHE A 22 33.01 20.41 -14.43
C PHE A 22 32.54 18.99 -14.05
N PHE A 23 32.15 18.13 -15.00
CA PHE A 23 31.49 16.83 -14.75
C PHE A 23 32.28 15.58 -15.20
N GLY A 24 33.43 15.71 -15.86
CA GLY A 24 34.12 14.61 -16.56
C GLY A 24 34.67 13.47 -15.70
N ASN A 25 34.70 13.60 -14.37
CA ASN A 25 35.20 12.57 -13.46
C ASN A 25 34.12 11.91 -12.58
N ARG A 26 32.84 12.26 -12.75
CA ARG A 26 31.73 11.78 -11.90
C ARG A 26 30.78 10.78 -12.55
N PHE A 27 31.01 10.46 -13.83
CA PHE A 27 30.22 9.48 -14.59
C PHE A 27 31.10 8.67 -15.53
N ALA A 28 32.21 8.12 -15.02
CA ALA A 28 32.87 7.01 -15.71
C ALA A 28 32.08 5.73 -15.37
N PRO A 29 31.39 5.10 -16.34
CA PRO A 29 30.87 3.76 -16.15
C PRO A 29 32.07 2.83 -16.07
N GLU A 30 32.19 2.07 -14.99
CA GLU A 30 33.10 0.93 -14.97
C GLU A 30 32.67 -0.04 -16.09
N PRO A 31 33.61 -0.53 -16.92
CA PRO A 31 33.29 -1.53 -17.93
C PRO A 31 33.06 -2.86 -17.23
N ASP A 32 31.81 -3.34 -17.21
CA ASP A 32 31.54 -4.75 -16.95
C ASP A 32 32.11 -5.57 -18.13
N GLU A 33 33.14 -6.33 -17.80
CA GLU A 33 33.83 -7.27 -18.66
C GLU A 33 32.87 -8.40 -19.08
N SER A 34 32.91 -8.75 -20.35
CA SER A 34 31.94 -9.62 -21.01
C SER A 34 32.12 -11.12 -20.71
N ALA A 35 30.97 -11.80 -20.67
CA ALA A 35 30.64 -13.09 -21.28
C ALA A 35 31.35 -14.40 -20.86
N THR A 36 30.54 -15.46 -20.68
CA THR A 36 30.69 -16.82 -21.25
C THR A 36 29.56 -17.71 -20.67
N THR A 37 28.50 -17.98 -21.43
CA THR A 37 28.24 -19.16 -22.30
C THR A 37 27.77 -20.42 -21.56
N GLU A 38 26.49 -20.68 -21.76
CA GLU A 38 25.77 -21.95 -21.89
C GLU A 38 26.62 -23.22 -22.12
N THR A 39 26.34 -24.28 -21.36
CA THR A 39 26.61 -25.66 -21.77
C THR A 39 25.60 -26.61 -21.11
N ALA A 40 24.73 -27.20 -21.91
CA ALA A 40 24.04 -28.45 -21.60
C ALA A 40 24.98 -29.65 -21.86
N PRO A 41 24.67 -30.83 -21.31
CA PRO A 41 24.20 -31.89 -22.22
C PRO A 41 23.07 -32.79 -21.66
N SER A 42 22.06 -33.01 -22.49
CA SER A 42 21.53 -34.31 -23.01
C SER A 42 22.10 -35.61 -22.41
N SER A 43 21.41 -36.74 -22.24
CA SER A 43 20.08 -37.30 -22.57
C SER A 43 20.01 -38.66 -21.84
N ASP A 44 18.83 -39.20 -21.49
CA ASP A 44 18.50 -40.58 -21.89
C ASP A 44 17.00 -40.91 -21.71
N THR A 45 16.46 -41.64 -22.67
CA THR A 45 15.07 -42.08 -22.79
C THR A 45 14.98 -43.54 -22.36
N ARG A 46 14.07 -43.91 -21.43
CA ARG A 46 13.55 -45.29 -21.41
C ARG A 46 12.21 -45.48 -20.68
N GLN A 47 11.18 -45.70 -21.50
CA GLN A 47 10.07 -46.67 -21.40
C GLN A 47 9.36 -46.98 -20.06
N VAL A 48 8.06 -46.66 -20.08
CA VAL A 48 6.91 -47.33 -19.40
C VAL A 48 6.73 -48.74 -20.04
N PRO A 49 6.29 -49.82 -19.33
CA PRO A 49 4.86 -50.04 -19.02
C PRO A 49 4.57 -50.94 -17.78
N PRO A 50 3.34 -51.47 -17.59
CA PRO A 50 2.37 -50.99 -16.61
C PRO A 50 2.09 -52.03 -15.51
N ASP A 51 1.43 -51.65 -14.41
CA ASP A 51 0.53 -52.61 -13.77
C ASP A 51 -0.55 -51.95 -12.93
N ASP A 52 -1.75 -52.50 -13.09
CA ASP A 52 -2.99 -52.17 -12.44
C ASP A 52 -2.92 -52.41 -10.92
N ALA A 53 -3.41 -51.45 -10.15
CA ALA A 53 -4.05 -51.73 -8.87
C ALA A 53 -5.11 -50.67 -8.60
N THR A 54 -6.35 -51.01 -8.92
CA THR A 54 -7.55 -50.30 -8.50
C THR A 54 -7.59 -50.23 -6.97
N GLN A 55 -7.63 -49.02 -6.39
CA GLN A 55 -8.21 -48.85 -5.06
C GLN A 55 -8.93 -47.51 -4.94
N THR A 56 -10.25 -47.64 -4.78
CA THR A 56 -11.26 -46.64 -4.50
C THR A 56 -10.94 -45.78 -3.28
N ALA A 57 -11.03 -44.46 -3.40
CA ALA A 57 -11.13 -43.50 -2.30
C ALA A 57 -11.81 -42.21 -2.83
N PRO A 58 -12.50 -41.46 -1.96
CA PRO A 58 -13.85 -40.96 -2.23
C PRO A 58 -13.88 -39.68 -3.06
N ASP A 59 -15.06 -39.48 -3.63
CA ASP A 59 -15.62 -38.24 -4.14
C ASP A 59 -15.47 -37.13 -3.07
N GLY A 60 -14.34 -36.44 -3.13
CA GLY A 60 -14.09 -35.21 -2.41
C GLY A 60 -14.35 -34.09 -3.39
N THR A 61 -15.60 -33.63 -3.44
CA THR A 61 -15.93 -32.31 -3.96
C THR A 61 -15.02 -31.31 -3.25
N GLU A 62 -13.94 -30.89 -3.92
CA GLU A 62 -13.28 -29.64 -3.58
C GLU A 62 -14.36 -28.58 -3.74
N ALA A 63 -14.93 -28.18 -2.60
CA ALA A 63 -15.73 -26.98 -2.52
C ALA A 63 -14.78 -25.85 -2.91
N SER A 64 -14.82 -25.47 -4.19
CA SER A 64 -14.30 -24.19 -4.65
C SER A 64 -14.88 -23.14 -3.73
N VAL A 65 -14.04 -22.61 -2.85
CA VAL A 65 -14.40 -21.48 -2.01
C VAL A 65 -14.64 -20.34 -2.98
N ASP A 66 -15.91 -19.93 -3.10
CA ASP A 66 -16.34 -18.94 -4.06
C ASP A 66 -15.55 -17.66 -3.83
N THR A 67 -14.78 -17.25 -4.84
CA THR A 67 -13.94 -16.04 -4.79
C THR A 67 -14.81 -14.76 -4.70
N ASP A 68 -16.13 -14.92 -4.84
CA ASP A 68 -17.16 -13.87 -4.78
C ASP A 68 -17.51 -13.41 -3.35
N LEU A 69 -17.10 -14.15 -2.31
CA LEU A 69 -17.28 -13.76 -0.91
C LEU A 69 -16.43 -12.54 -0.49
N TRP A 70 -15.56 -12.06 -1.38
CA TRP A 70 -14.69 -10.90 -1.20
C TRP A 70 -15.21 -9.66 -1.90
N THR A 71 -16.53 -9.52 -1.98
CA THR A 71 -17.13 -8.29 -2.52
C THR A 71 -16.56 -7.10 -1.71
N PRO A 72 -15.96 -6.09 -2.36
CA PRO A 72 -15.42 -4.93 -1.67
C PRO A 72 -16.51 -4.32 -0.79
N LEU A 73 -16.18 -4.05 0.47
CA LEU A 73 -17.12 -3.44 1.38
C LEU A 73 -17.60 -2.12 0.80
N GLN A 74 -18.91 -2.03 0.52
CA GLN A 74 -19.46 -0.94 -0.25
C GLN A 74 -19.54 0.32 0.62
N GLU A 75 -18.67 1.28 0.31
CA GLU A 75 -18.73 2.64 0.82
C GLU A 75 -20.01 3.34 0.33
N SER A 76 -20.62 4.12 1.21
CA SER A 76 -21.69 5.05 0.87
C SER A 76 -21.15 6.48 0.87
N PRO A 77 -21.61 7.36 -0.04
CA PRO A 77 -21.32 8.80 0.06
C PRO A 77 -21.73 9.43 1.41
N ASP A 78 -22.70 8.82 2.09
CA ASP A 78 -23.22 9.25 3.39
C ASP A 78 -22.45 8.66 4.59
N ASP A 79 -21.43 7.83 4.35
CA ASP A 79 -20.61 7.29 5.44
C ASP A 79 -19.91 8.45 6.19
N ALA A 80 -19.91 8.36 7.53
CA ALA A 80 -19.26 9.36 8.38
C ALA A 80 -17.76 9.45 8.06
N LYS A 81 -17.23 10.68 8.10
CA LYS A 81 -15.82 10.97 7.82
C LYS A 81 -15.12 11.45 9.07
N VAL A 82 -13.84 11.12 9.17
CA VAL A 82 -12.95 11.65 10.20
C VAL A 82 -11.78 12.39 9.54
N SER A 83 -11.56 13.64 9.91
CA SER A 83 -10.48 14.47 9.37
C SER A 83 -9.32 14.60 10.35
N VAL A 84 -8.11 14.66 9.81
CA VAL A 84 -6.91 15.02 10.56
C VAL A 84 -6.13 16.04 9.76
N HIS A 85 -5.92 17.21 10.34
CA HIS A 85 -5.19 18.31 9.72
C HIS A 85 -3.88 18.55 10.46
N THR A 86 -2.78 18.64 9.73
CA THR A 86 -1.46 19.00 10.26
C THR A 86 -0.85 20.10 9.39
N ASP A 87 0.31 20.64 9.79
CA ASP A 87 1.07 21.57 8.98
C ASP A 87 1.55 20.96 7.65
N ARG A 88 1.74 19.63 7.61
CA ARG A 88 2.40 18.91 6.50
C ARG A 88 1.47 18.11 5.62
N TYR A 89 0.38 17.60 6.17
CA TYR A 89 -0.58 16.77 5.46
C TYR A 89 -1.98 16.87 6.04
N SER A 90 -2.97 16.54 5.22
CA SER A 90 -4.36 16.37 5.62
C SER A 90 -4.83 14.97 5.27
N VAL A 91 -5.52 14.30 6.20
CA VAL A 91 -6.03 12.94 6.02
C VAL A 91 -7.54 12.92 6.23
N VAL A 92 -8.25 12.20 5.36
CA VAL A 92 -9.67 11.91 5.54
C VAL A 92 -9.87 10.41 5.57
N PHE A 93 -10.52 9.93 6.63
CA PHE A 93 -10.89 8.53 6.79
C PHE A 93 -12.39 8.34 6.56
N ASN A 94 -12.78 7.22 5.98
CA ASN A 94 -14.14 6.70 6.11
C ASN A 94 -14.23 6.00 7.46
N GLU A 95 -15.13 6.48 8.32
CA GLU A 95 -15.24 6.01 9.69
C GLU A 95 -15.75 4.58 9.77
N LYS A 96 -16.83 4.28 9.02
CA LYS A 96 -17.52 2.99 9.05
C LYS A 96 -16.57 1.84 8.75
N LEU A 97 -15.60 2.07 7.86
CA LEU A 97 -14.65 1.06 7.40
C LEU A 97 -13.24 1.20 8.02
N ALA A 98 -12.98 2.28 8.76
CA ALA A 98 -11.66 2.65 9.28
C ALA A 98 -10.52 2.66 8.23
N ILE A 99 -10.84 3.04 6.99
CA ILE A 99 -9.91 3.15 5.86
C ILE A 99 -9.58 4.61 5.56
N ALA A 100 -8.37 4.85 5.07
CA ALA A 100 -7.98 6.19 4.59
C ALA A 100 -8.49 6.38 3.15
N LYS A 101 -9.05 7.55 2.87
CA LYS A 101 -9.60 7.92 1.55
C LYS A 101 -8.79 9.02 0.88
N VAL A 102 -8.31 9.97 1.66
CA VAL A 102 -7.48 11.09 1.19
C VAL A 102 -6.27 11.18 2.10
N TRP A 103 -5.10 11.39 1.52
CA TRP A 103 -3.87 11.69 2.23
C TRP A 103 -3.04 12.70 1.44
N GLU A 104 -3.38 13.96 1.62
CA GLU A 104 -2.80 15.10 0.91
C GLU A 104 -1.52 15.57 1.57
N LEU A 105 -0.48 15.86 0.78
CA LEU A 105 0.75 16.45 1.24
C LEU A 105 0.72 17.97 0.98
N ASN A 106 0.41 18.76 2.02
CA ASN A 106 0.12 20.19 1.93
C ASN A 106 1.22 21.03 1.23
N GLN A 107 2.48 20.57 1.26
CA GLN A 107 3.63 21.29 0.69
C GLN A 107 4.07 20.79 -0.70
N PHE A 108 3.34 19.82 -1.26
CA PHE A 108 3.68 19.19 -2.53
C PHE A 108 2.50 19.35 -3.49
N PRO A 109 2.64 20.14 -4.56
CA PRO A 109 1.56 20.30 -5.53
C PRO A 109 1.43 19.08 -6.45
N ASP A 110 0.21 18.75 -6.89
CA ASP A 110 -0.04 17.70 -7.88
C ASP A 110 0.21 18.21 -9.30
N ARG A 111 1.37 17.85 -9.86
CA ARG A 111 1.74 18.31 -11.22
C ARG A 111 0.99 17.60 -12.35
N THR A 112 0.16 16.63 -12.04
CA THR A 112 -0.58 15.82 -13.03
C THR A 112 -2.04 16.24 -13.16
N VAL A 113 -2.61 16.79 -12.09
CA VAL A 113 -4.00 17.28 -12.04
C VAL A 113 -4.03 18.81 -12.06
N ASP A 114 -3.56 19.45 -10.98
CA ASP A 114 -3.49 20.90 -10.83
C ASP A 114 -2.35 21.30 -9.88
N ILE A 115 -1.50 22.24 -10.30
CA ILE A 115 -0.37 22.72 -9.51
C ILE A 115 -0.79 23.51 -8.26
N ASP A 116 -2.05 23.96 -8.20
CA ASP A 116 -2.60 24.64 -7.03
C ASP A 116 -3.22 23.65 -6.01
N GLU A 117 -3.38 22.36 -6.37
CA GLU A 117 -3.90 21.32 -5.48
C GLU A 117 -2.76 20.52 -4.80
N PRO A 118 -2.90 20.14 -3.52
CA PRO A 118 -1.96 19.25 -2.85
C PRO A 118 -1.93 17.85 -3.48
N LEU A 119 -0.75 17.23 -3.51
CA LEU A 119 -0.54 15.87 -3.96
C LEU A 119 -1.23 14.91 -2.99
N ASN A 120 -2.25 14.21 -3.45
CA ASN A 120 -2.90 13.13 -2.71
C ASN A 120 -2.19 11.79 -2.95
N LEU A 121 -1.75 11.13 -1.87
CA LEU A 121 -1.09 9.83 -1.93
C LEU A 121 -2.06 8.66 -2.12
N ILE A 122 -3.36 8.88 -1.90
CA ILE A 122 -4.39 7.86 -2.06
C ILE A 122 -5.17 8.18 -3.34
N PRO A 123 -4.98 7.42 -4.43
CA PRO A 123 -5.70 7.67 -5.67
C PRO A 123 -7.19 7.37 -5.49
N GLU A 124 -8.06 8.04 -6.24
CA GLU A 124 -9.53 7.93 -6.09
C GLU A 124 -10.06 6.50 -6.23
N ASN A 125 -9.38 5.66 -7.02
CA ASN A 125 -9.74 4.27 -7.24
C ASN A 125 -9.20 3.31 -6.17
N ALA A 126 -8.45 3.80 -5.17
CA ALA A 126 -8.00 2.98 -4.04
C ALA A 126 -9.18 2.70 -3.09
N LEU A 127 -9.64 1.45 -3.09
CA LEU A 127 -10.83 1.06 -2.33
C LEU A 127 -10.56 0.73 -0.85
N SER A 128 -9.33 0.36 -0.48
CA SER A 128 -9.07 -0.25 0.84
C SER A 128 -7.73 0.15 1.47
N CYS A 129 -7.32 1.42 1.30
CA CYS A 129 -6.06 1.90 1.88
C CYS A 129 -6.07 1.75 3.40
N LEU A 130 -5.04 1.09 3.93
CA LEU A 130 -4.89 0.74 5.35
C LEU A 130 -6.04 -0.12 5.93
N ALA A 131 -6.79 -0.83 5.09
CA ALA A 131 -7.79 -1.78 5.57
C ALA A 131 -7.12 -2.94 6.32
N LEU A 132 -7.73 -3.37 7.43
CA LEU A 132 -7.32 -4.58 8.12
C LEU A 132 -7.77 -5.80 7.30
N ARG A 133 -6.91 -6.80 7.18
CA ARG A 133 -7.23 -8.08 6.54
C ARG A 133 -6.77 -9.24 7.41
N PHE A 134 -7.68 -10.17 7.67
CA PHE A 134 -7.40 -11.45 8.29
C PHE A 134 -7.19 -12.51 7.23
N ALA A 135 -6.30 -13.46 7.51
CA ALA A 135 -6.09 -14.64 6.67
C ALA A 135 -7.16 -15.72 6.90
N ASN A 136 -7.93 -15.63 7.99
CA ASN A 136 -9.06 -16.52 8.25
C ASN A 136 -10.31 -15.95 7.58
N ASP A 137 -10.88 -16.71 6.64
CA ASP A 137 -12.00 -16.25 5.80
C ASP A 137 -13.24 -15.88 6.63
N GLN A 138 -13.59 -16.70 7.63
CA GLN A 138 -14.75 -16.42 8.48
C GLN A 138 -14.57 -15.11 9.26
N LEU A 139 -13.42 -14.95 9.92
CA LEU A 139 -13.10 -13.74 10.67
C LEU A 139 -13.04 -12.50 9.77
N GLN A 140 -12.60 -12.69 8.52
CA GLN A 140 -12.55 -11.63 7.54
C GLN A 140 -13.95 -11.24 7.04
N LEU A 141 -14.85 -12.20 6.83
CA LEU A 141 -16.26 -11.92 6.56
C LEU A 141 -16.93 -11.21 7.74
N ASP A 142 -16.66 -11.64 8.96
CA ASP A 142 -17.18 -11.00 10.17
C ASP A 142 -16.65 -9.56 10.30
N LEU A 143 -15.39 -9.31 9.96
CA LEU A 143 -14.82 -7.96 9.90
C LEU A 143 -15.51 -7.09 8.86
N LEU A 144 -15.79 -7.63 7.67
CA LEU A 144 -16.48 -6.89 6.61
C LEU A 144 -17.89 -6.45 7.04
N ASN A 145 -18.57 -7.26 7.85
CA ASN A 145 -19.89 -6.92 8.39
C ASN A 145 -19.82 -6.00 9.63
N ALA A 146 -18.65 -5.83 10.24
CA ALA A 146 -18.47 -5.00 11.42
C ALA A 146 -18.42 -3.52 11.04
N SER A 147 -19.00 -2.67 11.90
CA SER A 147 -18.89 -1.22 11.77
C SER A 147 -17.86 -0.68 12.75
N TRP A 148 -17.01 0.22 12.26
CA TRP A 148 -16.01 0.90 13.07
C TRP A 148 -16.56 2.22 13.62
N ARG A 149 -16.02 2.63 14.77
CA ARG A 149 -16.29 3.93 15.38
C ARG A 149 -15.00 4.60 15.80
N ALA A 150 -14.84 5.86 15.44
CA ALA A 150 -13.76 6.71 15.90
C ALA A 150 -14.08 7.33 17.26
N ASP A 151 -13.04 7.56 18.06
CA ASP A 151 -13.14 8.29 19.32
C ASP A 151 -13.35 9.81 19.12
N LYS A 152 -12.94 10.34 17.97
CA LYS A 152 -13.05 11.76 17.59
C LYS A 152 -13.42 11.90 16.11
N PRO A 153 -14.23 12.90 15.73
CA PRO A 153 -14.54 13.17 14.33
C PRO A 153 -13.47 14.00 13.62
N GLU A 154 -12.62 14.70 14.37
CA GLU A 154 -11.62 15.63 13.82
C GLU A 154 -10.43 15.78 14.77
N ILE A 155 -9.25 15.99 14.20
CA ILE A 155 -8.02 16.41 14.88
C ILE A 155 -7.39 17.55 14.09
N ASP A 156 -7.11 18.67 14.75
CA ASP A 156 -6.37 19.80 14.16
C ASP A 156 -5.06 20.01 14.91
N LEU A 157 -3.94 19.76 14.23
CA LEU A 157 -2.57 19.95 14.68
C LEU A 157 -1.84 21.03 13.86
N THR A 158 -2.56 21.87 13.13
CA THR A 158 -1.96 22.92 12.26
C THR A 158 -1.14 23.95 13.05
N ALA A 159 -1.49 24.16 14.33
CA ALA A 159 -0.72 25.01 15.25
C ALA A 159 0.61 24.38 15.70
N GLY A 160 0.86 23.09 15.39
CA GLY A 160 2.11 22.41 15.69
C GLY A 160 2.30 21.95 17.14
N GLU A 161 1.26 22.06 17.97
CA GLU A 161 1.34 21.76 19.40
C GLU A 161 0.79 20.37 19.74
N GLY A 162 1.61 19.55 20.40
CA GLY A 162 1.18 18.28 21.00
C GLY A 162 1.07 17.09 20.04
N VAL A 163 1.26 15.89 20.58
CA VAL A 163 0.99 14.64 19.84
C VAL A 163 -0.47 14.26 20.10
N GLU A 164 -1.21 13.97 19.03
CA GLU A 164 -2.61 13.54 19.12
C GLU A 164 -2.79 12.12 18.60
N THR A 165 -3.83 11.46 19.11
CA THR A 165 -4.20 10.10 18.71
C THR A 165 -5.63 10.04 18.23
N LEU A 166 -5.83 9.30 17.14
CA LEU A 166 -7.14 8.89 16.62
C LEU A 166 -7.27 7.38 16.78
N THR A 167 -8.36 6.92 17.38
CA THR A 167 -8.60 5.49 17.58
C THR A 167 -9.91 5.05 16.97
N PHE A 168 -9.84 4.17 15.98
CA PHE A 168 -11.00 3.43 15.50
C PHE A 168 -11.16 2.15 16.30
N ARG A 169 -12.38 1.80 16.69
CA ARG A 169 -12.70 0.57 17.40
C ARG A 169 -13.85 -0.15 16.74
N THR A 170 -13.81 -1.48 16.79
CA THR A 170 -14.93 -2.34 16.42
C THR A 170 -14.91 -3.61 17.28
N ILE A 171 -16.02 -4.34 17.29
CA ILE A 171 -16.13 -5.68 17.87
C ILE A 171 -16.55 -6.62 16.75
N ILE A 172 -15.71 -7.60 16.46
CA ILE A 172 -15.93 -8.60 15.42
C ILE A 172 -16.58 -9.84 16.05
N ALA A 173 -17.67 -10.30 15.44
CA ALA A 173 -18.43 -11.48 15.88
C ALA A 173 -18.77 -11.48 17.38
N GLU A 174 -18.95 -10.30 17.99
CA GLU A 174 -19.22 -10.10 19.43
C GLU A 174 -18.12 -10.62 20.38
N LYS A 175 -16.98 -11.09 19.87
CA LYS A 175 -15.93 -11.77 20.67
C LYS A 175 -14.58 -11.07 20.63
N LEU A 176 -14.22 -10.46 19.50
CA LEU A 176 -12.91 -9.87 19.30
C LEU A 176 -13.02 -8.35 19.16
N GLN A 177 -12.62 -7.62 20.19
CA GLN A 177 -12.45 -6.18 20.07
C GLN A 177 -11.15 -5.88 19.32
N VAL A 178 -11.26 -5.06 18.29
CA VAL A 178 -10.12 -4.56 17.52
C VAL A 178 -10.06 -3.05 17.66
N ALA A 179 -8.86 -2.51 17.89
CA ALA A 179 -8.63 -1.07 17.83
C ALA A 179 -7.47 -0.76 16.89
N LYS A 180 -7.66 0.27 16.06
CA LYS A 180 -6.67 0.85 15.16
C LYS A 180 -6.36 2.25 15.66
N GLN A 181 -5.21 2.42 16.31
CA GLN A 181 -4.78 3.68 16.89
C GLN A 181 -3.69 4.30 16.00
N LEU A 182 -3.97 5.48 15.47
CA LEU A 182 -3.03 6.32 14.74
C LEU A 182 -2.53 7.42 15.65
N THR A 183 -1.22 7.67 15.66
CA THR A 183 -0.58 8.74 16.44
C THR A 183 0.08 9.72 15.49
N PHE A 184 -0.37 10.96 15.53
CA PHE A 184 0.06 12.04 14.65
C PHE A 184 1.08 12.92 15.37
N ILE A 185 2.26 13.09 14.75
CA ILE A 185 3.39 13.84 15.31
C ILE A 185 3.58 15.12 14.49
N PRO A 186 3.34 16.32 15.08
CA PRO A 186 3.47 17.59 14.37
C PRO A 186 4.84 17.79 13.73
N GLY A 187 4.88 18.49 12.60
CA GLY A 187 6.14 18.81 11.93
C GLY A 187 6.88 17.58 11.37
N THR A 188 6.23 16.43 11.26
CA THR A 188 6.77 15.22 10.60
C THR A 188 5.77 14.68 9.58
N TYR A 189 6.21 13.76 8.70
CA TYR A 189 5.31 12.98 7.83
C TYR A 189 5.03 11.58 8.41
N PHE A 190 5.50 11.29 9.63
CA PHE A 190 5.35 9.98 10.24
C PHE A 190 4.05 9.92 11.04
N VAL A 191 3.34 8.81 10.87
CA VAL A 191 2.17 8.45 11.67
C VAL A 191 2.42 7.06 12.23
N ASN A 192 2.41 6.92 13.54
CA ASN A 192 2.53 5.59 14.15
C ASN A 192 1.17 4.91 14.10
N LEU A 193 1.16 3.65 13.69
CA LEU A 193 -0.02 2.79 13.69
C LEU A 193 0.17 1.65 14.68
N ALA A 194 -0.71 1.58 15.67
CA ALA A 194 -0.84 0.44 16.57
C ALA A 194 -2.18 -0.26 16.32
N ILE A 195 -2.15 -1.59 16.24
CA ILE A 195 -3.36 -2.42 16.13
C ILE A 195 -3.41 -3.32 17.36
N THR A 196 -4.51 -3.27 18.10
CA THR A 196 -4.70 -4.09 19.30
C THR A 196 -5.87 -5.03 19.12
N PHE A 197 -5.69 -6.26 19.61
CA PHE A 197 -6.69 -7.32 19.59
C PHE A 197 -6.96 -7.74 21.03
N GLN A 198 -8.24 -7.74 21.42
CA GLN A 198 -8.65 -8.13 22.76
C GLN A 198 -9.82 -9.11 22.66
N ASN A 199 -9.66 -10.30 23.25
CA ASN A 199 -10.79 -11.19 23.49
C ASN A 199 -11.68 -10.56 24.56
N VAL A 200 -12.93 -10.26 24.21
CA VAL A 200 -13.94 -9.69 25.11
C VAL A 200 -15.01 -10.72 25.49
N SER A 201 -14.86 -11.96 25.02
CA SER A 201 -15.71 -13.09 25.36
C SER A 201 -15.07 -14.01 26.40
N ASP A 202 -15.90 -14.84 27.03
CA ASP A 202 -15.46 -15.88 27.96
C ASP A 202 -14.94 -17.16 27.26
N GLU A 203 -15.06 -17.22 25.93
CA GLU A 203 -14.61 -18.35 25.12
C GLU A 203 -13.22 -18.08 24.52
N PRO A 204 -12.36 -19.10 24.37
CA PRO A 204 -11.14 -18.96 23.58
C PRO A 204 -11.43 -18.53 22.15
N LEU A 205 -10.65 -17.59 21.62
CA LEU A 205 -10.70 -17.24 20.20
C LEU A 205 -10.08 -18.37 19.38
N LEU A 206 -10.91 -19.18 18.75
CA LEU A 206 -10.48 -20.23 17.83
C LEU A 206 -10.24 -19.59 16.44
N MET A 207 -9.07 -18.99 16.26
CA MET A 207 -8.64 -18.49 14.94
C MET A 207 -7.95 -19.61 14.16
N GLY A 208 -8.72 -20.54 13.59
CA GLY A 208 -8.23 -21.63 12.74
C GLY A 208 -9.10 -22.86 12.82
N GLY A 209 -9.58 -23.36 11.66
CA GLY A 209 -10.29 -24.63 11.56
C GLY A 209 -9.33 -25.81 11.55
N ASN A 210 -9.70 -26.85 12.31
CA ASN A 210 -9.22 -28.24 12.41
C ASN A 210 -7.84 -28.61 11.85
#